data_AF-A0A3R7TL31-F1
#
_entry.id   AF-A0A3R7TL31-F1
#
_cell.length_a   1.000
_cell.length_b   1.000
_cell.length_c   1.000
_cell.angle_alpha   90.00
_cell.angle_beta   90.00
_cell.angle_gamma   90.00
#
_symmetry.space_group_name_H-M   'P 1'
#
loop_
_entity.id
_entity.type
_entity.pdbx_description
1 polymer ?
#
loop_
_entity_poly.entity_id
_entity_poly.type
_entity_poly.pdbx_seq_one_letter_code
_entity_poly.pdbx_strand_id
1 'polypeptide(L)'
;MNPTSGDPVDTITEAEATGEIADLYTEIRAGLGVPVVNLIWRHLAVIPGGLPWAWNSVKPLYETGAIASEAEALRSGITISPGRGLSSDAINVIGLSPDDTARIIMVLDSYKRSNAMNLLSLSALYARLDGRQNVDATRVGQSNPGKAVEGQMPKLLSLDEMSADTRQVVLALNEFGARTAIMPSMYRHLAHWPGFLALLHVYLATIDADGRLEAMMQQILSDAAAKAEHLGGALAEPETELSADSEARVRQALENFIDGPLVKMVAIVACIRAAM
;
A
#
# COMPACT_ATOMS: atom_id res chain seq x y z
N MET A 1 20.04 13.64 4.17
CA MET A 1 18.98 14.67 4.01
C MET A 1 18.03 14.49 5.18
N ASN A 2 17.60 15.57 5.84
CA ASN A 2 16.52 15.48 6.82
C ASN A 2 15.26 15.02 6.08
N PRO A 3 14.58 13.94 6.49
CA PRO A 3 13.28 13.61 5.92
C PRO A 3 12.36 14.82 6.14
N THR A 4 11.71 15.25 5.06
CA THR A 4 10.71 16.33 5.07
C THR A 4 9.70 16.07 6.18
N SER A 5 9.22 17.12 6.86
CA SER A 5 8.28 16.92 7.98
C SER A 5 6.95 16.32 7.50
N GLY A 6 6.58 16.56 6.22
CA GLY A 6 5.40 16.01 5.55
C GLY A 6 5.63 14.69 4.82
N ASP A 7 4.94 14.52 3.69
CA ASP A 7 5.04 13.31 2.88
C ASP A 7 6.42 13.19 2.19
N PRO A 8 6.88 11.95 1.92
CA PRO A 8 8.18 11.72 1.29
C PRO A 8 8.20 12.05 -0.21
N VAL A 9 7.02 12.33 -0.78
CA VAL A 9 6.81 12.77 -2.16
C VAL A 9 5.72 13.85 -2.16
N ASP A 10 5.68 14.69 -3.18
CA ASP A 10 4.61 15.68 -3.34
C ASP A 10 3.25 15.00 -3.43
N THR A 11 2.25 15.53 -2.73
CA THR A 11 0.89 14.98 -2.76
C THR A 11 -0.16 16.08 -2.70
N ILE A 12 -1.38 15.74 -3.10
CA ILE A 12 -2.57 16.43 -2.65
C ILE A 12 -3.13 15.60 -1.49
N THR A 13 -3.18 16.17 -0.29
CA THR A 13 -3.69 15.42 0.86
C THR A 13 -5.20 15.21 0.76
N GLU A 14 -5.75 14.24 1.49
CA GLU A 14 -7.21 14.03 1.52
C GLU A 14 -7.97 15.26 2.04
N ALA A 15 -7.34 16.07 2.90
CA ALA A 15 -7.93 17.30 3.42
C ALA A 15 -7.89 18.48 2.44
N GLU A 16 -6.91 18.50 1.53
CA GLU A 16 -6.74 19.53 0.50
C GLU A 16 -7.50 19.21 -0.80
N ALA A 17 -7.87 17.93 -1.00
CA ALA A 17 -8.58 17.48 -2.18
C ALA A 17 -9.93 18.21 -2.30
N THR A 18 -10.15 18.82 -3.48
CA THR A 18 -11.40 19.51 -3.83
C THR A 18 -11.78 19.15 -5.28
N GLY A 19 -13.04 19.37 -5.64
CA GLY A 19 -13.56 19.08 -6.99
C GLY A 19 -13.32 17.63 -7.41
N GLU A 20 -12.90 17.44 -8.66
CA GLU A 20 -12.68 16.12 -9.28
C GLU A 20 -11.75 15.21 -8.46
N ILE A 21 -10.71 15.76 -7.82
CA ILE A 21 -9.77 14.97 -7.02
C ILE A 21 -10.46 14.39 -5.78
N ALA A 22 -11.34 15.16 -5.14
CA ALA A 22 -12.10 14.68 -3.98
C ALA A 22 -13.11 13.59 -4.37
N ASP A 23 -13.71 13.72 -5.55
CA ASP A 23 -14.62 12.71 -6.11
C ASP A 23 -13.86 11.41 -6.42
N LEU A 24 -12.72 11.50 -7.11
CA LEU A 24 -11.85 10.35 -7.38
C LEU A 24 -11.34 9.68 -6.11
N TYR A 25 -10.98 10.45 -5.08
CA TYR A 25 -10.59 9.88 -3.78
C TYR A 25 -11.73 9.11 -3.11
N THR A 26 -12.97 9.58 -3.27
CA THR A 26 -14.15 8.87 -2.79
C THR A 26 -14.35 7.56 -3.53
N GLU A 27 -14.20 7.56 -4.86
CA GLU A 27 -14.25 6.33 -5.66
C GLU A 27 -13.13 5.36 -5.29
N ILE A 28 -11.91 5.85 -5.11
CA ILE A 28 -10.74 5.04 -4.75
C ILE A 28 -10.96 4.34 -3.39
N ARG A 29 -11.47 5.05 -2.38
CA ARG A 29 -11.84 4.43 -1.09
C ARG A 29 -12.91 3.36 -1.26
N ALA A 30 -13.92 3.62 -2.08
CA ALA A 30 -14.99 2.67 -2.35
C ALA A 30 -14.48 1.41 -3.07
N GLY A 31 -13.67 1.57 -4.12
CA GLY A 31 -13.11 0.46 -4.87
C GLY A 31 -12.09 -0.36 -4.08
N LEU A 32 -11.21 0.29 -3.31
CA LEU A 32 -10.30 -0.40 -2.39
C LEU A 32 -11.03 -1.02 -1.21
N GLY A 33 -12.20 -0.49 -0.82
CA GLY A 33 -12.94 -0.92 0.36
C GLY A 33 -12.18 -0.65 1.66
N VAL A 34 -11.54 0.53 1.77
CA VAL A 34 -10.77 0.96 2.95
C VAL A 34 -11.03 2.45 3.24
N PRO A 35 -10.89 2.91 4.50
CA PRO A 35 -11.21 4.29 4.88
C PRO A 35 -10.06 5.29 4.63
N VAL A 36 -9.19 5.04 3.65
CA VAL A 36 -7.98 5.85 3.39
C VAL A 36 -7.58 5.83 1.92
N VAL A 37 -6.96 6.93 1.45
CA VAL A 37 -6.35 7.00 0.13
C VAL A 37 -4.84 6.76 0.25
N ASN A 38 -4.34 5.67 -0.34
CA ASN A 38 -2.92 5.34 -0.30
C ASN A 38 -2.05 6.44 -0.93
N LEU A 39 -0.82 6.57 -0.44
CA LEU A 39 0.14 7.61 -0.85
C LEU A 39 0.33 7.71 -2.37
N ILE A 40 0.35 6.58 -3.09
CA ILE A 40 0.49 6.60 -4.56
C ILE A 40 -0.64 7.37 -5.25
N TRP A 41 -1.89 7.15 -4.87
CA TRP A 41 -3.02 7.89 -5.43
C TRP A 41 -2.93 9.38 -5.10
N ARG A 42 -2.45 9.72 -3.91
CA ARG A 42 -2.22 11.10 -3.48
C ARG A 42 -1.08 11.78 -4.25
N HIS A 43 -0.08 11.00 -4.64
CA HIS A 43 1.03 11.47 -5.47
C HIS A 43 0.63 11.60 -6.95
N LEU A 44 -0.13 10.65 -7.51
CA LEU A 44 -0.64 10.75 -8.89
C LEU A 44 -1.52 11.99 -9.10
N ALA A 45 -2.15 12.50 -8.04
CA ALA A 45 -2.95 13.72 -8.07
C ALA A 45 -2.13 14.99 -8.35
N VAL A 46 -0.82 15.02 -8.07
CA VAL A 46 0.04 16.18 -8.39
C VAL A 46 0.55 16.15 -9.84
N ILE A 47 0.30 15.06 -10.57
CA ILE A 47 0.69 14.92 -11.96
C ILE A 47 -0.52 15.30 -12.82
N PRO A 48 -0.40 16.27 -13.75
CA PRO A 48 -1.51 16.66 -14.63
C PRO A 48 -2.12 15.45 -15.34
N GLY A 49 -3.42 15.21 -15.14
CA GLY A 49 -4.14 14.06 -15.70
C GLY A 49 -3.76 12.69 -15.11
N GLY A 50 -2.75 12.59 -14.26
CA GLY A 50 -2.20 11.32 -13.77
C GLY A 50 -3.19 10.50 -12.94
N LEU A 51 -3.86 11.13 -11.97
CA LEU A 51 -4.88 10.47 -11.15
C LEU A 51 -6.10 10.00 -11.97
N PRO A 52 -6.81 10.85 -12.74
CA PRO A 52 -7.96 10.41 -13.53
C PRO A 52 -7.56 9.36 -14.58
N TRP A 53 -6.42 9.50 -15.25
CA TRP A 53 -5.92 8.49 -16.20
C TRP A 53 -5.72 7.13 -15.52
N ALA A 54 -5.02 7.12 -14.37
CA ALA A 54 -4.69 5.89 -13.66
C ALA A 54 -5.93 5.22 -13.06
N TRP A 55 -6.80 5.98 -12.39
CA TRP A 55 -7.98 5.43 -11.74
C TRP A 55 -9.00 4.92 -12.76
N ASN A 56 -9.36 5.72 -13.76
CA ASN A 56 -10.35 5.32 -14.76
C ASN A 56 -9.89 4.10 -15.58
N SER A 57 -8.58 3.97 -15.78
CA SER A 57 -7.98 2.78 -16.40
C SER A 57 -8.21 1.48 -15.61
N VAL A 58 -8.15 1.52 -14.28
CA VAL A 58 -8.22 0.31 -13.44
C VAL A 58 -9.61 0.08 -12.84
N LYS A 59 -10.46 1.12 -12.77
CA LYS A 59 -11.78 1.12 -12.10
C LYS A 59 -12.64 -0.10 -12.45
N PRO A 60 -12.77 -0.54 -13.71
CA PRO A 60 -13.57 -1.75 -14.03
C PRO A 60 -13.06 -3.02 -13.34
N LEU A 61 -11.74 -3.15 -13.13
CA LEU A 61 -11.15 -4.30 -12.44
C LEU A 61 -11.44 -4.27 -10.93
N TYR A 62 -11.63 -3.08 -10.35
CA TYR A 62 -12.10 -2.93 -8.98
C TYR A 62 -13.59 -3.26 -8.87
N GLU A 63 -14.42 -2.74 -9.78
CA GLU A 63 -15.89 -2.94 -9.79
C GLU A 63 -16.27 -4.41 -10.03
N THR A 64 -15.53 -5.12 -10.88
CA THR A 64 -15.73 -6.56 -11.12
C THR A 64 -15.21 -7.44 -9.98
N GLY A 65 -14.46 -6.90 -9.02
CA GLY A 65 -13.81 -7.65 -7.94
C GLY A 65 -12.57 -8.43 -8.39
N ALA A 66 -12.12 -8.26 -9.64
CA ALA A 66 -10.94 -8.92 -10.20
C ALA A 66 -9.66 -8.64 -9.39
N ILE A 67 -9.37 -7.35 -9.13
CA ILE A 67 -8.19 -6.94 -8.35
C ILE A 67 -8.24 -7.53 -6.94
N ALA A 68 -9.40 -7.53 -6.31
CA ALA A 68 -9.55 -8.06 -4.95
C ALA A 68 -9.30 -9.57 -4.90
N SER A 69 -9.82 -10.33 -5.88
CA SER A 69 -9.60 -11.77 -6.00
C SER A 69 -8.12 -12.09 -6.21
N GLU A 70 -7.47 -11.40 -7.15
CA GLU A 70 -6.04 -11.61 -7.40
C GLU A 70 -5.16 -11.17 -6.23
N ALA A 71 -5.54 -10.11 -5.51
CA ALA A 71 -4.85 -9.67 -4.30
C ALA A 71 -4.98 -10.70 -3.16
N GLU A 72 -6.11 -11.38 -3.04
CA GLU A 72 -6.27 -12.51 -2.11
C GLU A 72 -5.40 -13.69 -2.51
N ALA A 73 -5.41 -14.07 -3.79
CA ALA A 73 -4.58 -15.15 -4.31
C ALA A 73 -3.08 -14.86 -4.09
N LEU A 74 -2.63 -13.64 -4.38
CA LEU A 74 -1.25 -13.19 -4.14
C LEU A 74 -0.87 -13.35 -2.67
N ARG A 75 -1.67 -12.82 -1.76
CA ARG A 75 -1.40 -12.89 -0.32
C ARG A 75 -1.46 -14.31 0.24
N SER A 76 -2.37 -15.14 -0.25
CA SER A 76 -2.47 -16.56 0.14
C SER A 76 -1.27 -17.38 -0.34
N GLY A 77 -0.57 -16.93 -1.40
CA GLY A 77 0.67 -17.54 -1.89
C GLY A 77 1.92 -17.15 -1.10
N ILE A 78 1.85 -16.14 -0.22
CA ILE A 78 3.00 -15.69 0.57
C ILE A 78 3.35 -16.76 1.60
N THR A 79 4.52 -17.37 1.45
CA THR A 79 5.05 -18.28 2.46
C THR A 79 5.70 -17.47 3.58
N ILE A 80 5.08 -17.50 4.74
CA ILE A 80 5.61 -16.85 5.95
C ILE A 80 6.19 -17.96 6.83
N SER A 81 7.47 -17.84 7.15
CA SER A 81 8.10 -18.61 8.23
C SER A 81 8.23 -17.70 9.43
N PRO A 82 7.15 -17.45 10.20
CA PRO A 82 7.22 -16.54 11.31
C PRO A 82 8.19 -17.13 12.35
N GLY A 83 9.03 -16.26 12.92
CA GLY A 83 9.76 -16.59 14.14
C GLY A 83 8.79 -16.72 15.33
N ARG A 84 9.29 -16.52 16.55
CA ARG A 84 8.37 -16.29 17.67
C ARG A 84 7.57 -15.02 17.39
N GLY A 85 6.25 -15.12 17.45
CA GLY A 85 5.34 -13.98 17.29
C GLY A 85 5.51 -12.93 18.40
N LEU A 86 4.69 -11.90 18.35
CA LEU A 86 4.67 -10.87 19.40
C LEU A 86 4.21 -11.50 20.72
N SER A 87 4.98 -11.29 21.79
CA SER A 87 4.64 -11.83 23.10
C SER A 87 3.38 -11.17 23.64
N SER A 88 2.40 -11.97 24.05
CA SER A 88 1.19 -11.48 24.75
C SER A 88 1.55 -10.71 26.01
N ASP A 89 2.58 -11.13 26.75
CA ASP A 89 3.04 -10.43 27.94
C ASP A 89 3.65 -9.07 27.59
N ALA A 90 4.40 -9.00 26.48
CA ALA A 90 4.95 -7.72 26.01
C ALA A 90 3.84 -6.76 25.54
N ILE A 91 2.82 -7.28 24.85
CA ILE A 91 1.62 -6.52 24.46
C ILE A 91 0.88 -6.01 25.70
N ASN A 92 0.73 -6.83 26.73
CA ASN A 92 0.10 -6.43 27.99
C ASN A 92 0.89 -5.32 28.71
N VAL A 93 2.22 -5.40 28.72
CA VAL A 93 3.09 -4.41 29.37
C VAL A 93 3.03 -3.04 28.70
N ILE A 94 2.89 -2.97 27.38
CA ILE A 94 2.73 -1.68 26.69
C ILE A 94 1.33 -1.05 26.90
N GLY A 95 0.42 -1.74 27.58
CA GLY A 95 -0.84 -1.18 28.08
C GLY A 95 -1.87 -0.84 26.99
N LEU A 96 -1.88 -1.55 25.87
CA LEU A 96 -2.91 -1.36 24.84
C LEU A 96 -4.29 -1.75 25.39
N SER A 97 -5.25 -0.85 25.27
CA SER A 97 -6.65 -1.19 25.55
C SER A 97 -7.21 -2.13 24.46
N PRO A 98 -8.36 -2.79 24.71
CA PRO A 98 -9.07 -3.53 23.67
C PRO A 98 -9.40 -2.65 22.46
N ASP A 99 -9.77 -1.39 22.69
CA ASP A 99 -10.09 -0.42 21.64
C ASP A 99 -8.84 -0.04 20.83
N ASP A 100 -7.69 0.18 21.48
CA ASP A 100 -6.42 0.41 20.80
C ASP A 100 -6.06 -0.77 19.90
N THR A 101 -6.18 -1.98 20.44
CA THR A 101 -5.92 -3.23 19.70
C THR A 101 -6.83 -3.34 18.47
N ALA A 102 -8.13 -3.08 18.62
CA ALA A 102 -9.08 -3.09 17.51
C ALA A 102 -8.72 -2.04 16.43
N ARG A 103 -8.29 -0.85 16.84
CA ARG A 103 -7.87 0.22 15.91
C ARG A 103 -6.56 -0.12 15.18
N ILE A 104 -5.58 -0.70 15.87
CA ILE A 104 -4.33 -1.21 15.25
C ILE A 104 -4.67 -2.27 14.21
N ILE A 105 -5.52 -3.24 14.55
CA ILE A 105 -5.97 -4.29 13.63
C ILE A 105 -6.65 -3.69 12.40
N MET A 106 -7.54 -2.71 12.59
CA MET A 106 -8.21 -2.01 11.48
C MET A 106 -7.22 -1.28 10.55
N VAL A 107 -6.20 -0.61 11.12
CA VAL A 107 -5.12 0.02 10.33
C VAL A 107 -4.36 -1.03 9.53
N LEU A 108 -3.96 -2.14 10.15
CA LEU A 108 -3.24 -3.23 9.50
C LEU A 108 -4.08 -3.89 8.40
N ASP A 109 -5.38 -4.13 8.64
CA ASP A 109 -6.28 -4.72 7.65
C ASP A 109 -6.53 -3.79 6.46
N SER A 110 -6.61 -2.47 6.70
CA SER A 110 -6.69 -1.47 5.64
C SER A 110 -5.46 -1.52 4.73
N TYR A 111 -4.25 -1.59 5.31
CA TYR A 111 -3.02 -1.68 4.52
C TYR A 111 -2.79 -3.05 3.89
N LYS A 112 -3.15 -4.15 4.58
CA LYS A 112 -3.12 -5.51 4.02
C LYS A 112 -3.93 -5.58 2.73
N ARG A 113 -5.16 -5.06 2.76
CA ARG A 113 -6.08 -5.04 1.63
C ARG A 113 -5.56 -4.13 0.52
N SER A 114 -5.39 -2.85 0.85
CA SER A 114 -5.08 -1.81 -0.13
C SER A 114 -3.72 -1.98 -0.81
N ASN A 115 -2.67 -2.40 -0.10
CA ASN A 115 -1.33 -2.50 -0.71
C ASN A 115 -1.24 -3.62 -1.74
N ALA A 116 -1.87 -4.78 -1.49
CA ALA A 116 -1.90 -5.87 -2.46
C ALA A 116 -2.74 -5.51 -3.70
N MET A 117 -3.88 -4.85 -3.50
CA MET A 117 -4.73 -4.37 -4.60
C MET A 117 -3.99 -3.33 -5.45
N ASN A 118 -3.37 -2.33 -4.82
CA ASN A 118 -2.60 -1.30 -5.48
C ASN A 118 -1.37 -1.90 -6.20
N LEU A 119 -0.64 -2.83 -5.58
CA LEU A 119 0.51 -3.48 -6.21
C LEU A 119 0.11 -4.12 -7.55
N LEU A 120 -1.00 -4.86 -7.59
CA LEU A 120 -1.48 -5.50 -8.80
C LEU A 120 -2.00 -4.51 -9.84
N SER A 121 -2.87 -3.58 -9.45
CA SER A 121 -3.48 -2.64 -10.40
C SER A 121 -2.43 -1.71 -11.02
N LEU A 122 -1.46 -1.26 -10.22
CA LEU A 122 -0.41 -0.35 -10.67
C LEU A 122 0.65 -1.08 -11.48
N SER A 123 0.96 -2.34 -11.15
CA SER A 123 1.80 -3.20 -12.00
C SER A 123 1.16 -3.43 -13.37
N ALA A 124 -0.17 -3.55 -13.43
CA ALA A 124 -0.90 -3.69 -14.70
C ALA A 124 -0.84 -2.40 -15.55
N LEU A 125 -0.97 -1.22 -14.92
CA LEU A 125 -0.74 0.07 -15.58
C LEU A 125 0.70 0.20 -16.09
N TYR A 126 1.67 -0.18 -15.27
CA TYR A 126 3.08 -0.12 -15.65
C TYR A 126 3.38 -1.05 -16.83
N ALA A 127 2.84 -2.28 -16.81
CA ALA A 127 2.93 -3.21 -17.94
C ALA A 127 2.27 -2.66 -19.21
N ARG A 128 1.15 -1.93 -19.11
CA ARG A 128 0.55 -1.24 -20.27
C ARG A 128 1.49 -0.19 -20.84
N LEU A 129 2.06 0.68 -20.00
CA LEU A 129 2.98 1.73 -20.44
C LEU A 129 4.23 1.16 -21.13
N ASP A 130 4.67 -0.04 -20.74
CA ASP A 130 5.78 -0.76 -21.38
C ASP A 130 5.37 -1.60 -22.61
N GLY A 131 4.08 -1.64 -22.96
CA GLY A 131 3.59 -2.50 -24.04
C GLY A 131 3.65 -4.01 -23.75
N ARG A 132 3.72 -4.39 -22.47
CA ARG A 132 3.81 -5.79 -21.99
C ARG A 132 2.46 -6.41 -21.62
N GLN A 133 1.36 -5.70 -21.84
CA GLN A 133 0.02 -6.20 -21.51
C GLN A 133 -0.41 -7.37 -22.41
N ASN A 134 -1.07 -8.38 -21.82
CA ASN A 134 -1.66 -9.46 -22.60
C ASN A 134 -3.03 -9.02 -23.16
N VAL A 135 -3.05 -8.57 -24.41
CA VAL A 135 -4.26 -8.07 -25.09
C VAL A 135 -5.33 -9.14 -25.33
N ASP A 136 -5.00 -10.44 -25.23
CA ASP A 136 -5.98 -11.51 -25.43
C ASP A 136 -6.84 -11.75 -24.16
N ALA A 137 -6.38 -11.29 -23.00
CA ALA A 137 -7.07 -11.40 -21.71
C ALA A 137 -8.10 -10.27 -21.50
N THR A 138 -9.02 -10.09 -22.46
CA THR A 138 -9.94 -8.93 -22.53
C THR A 138 -11.11 -8.95 -21.54
N ARG A 139 -11.33 -10.04 -20.81
CA ARG A 139 -12.48 -10.18 -19.91
C ARG A 139 -12.09 -10.82 -18.59
N VAL A 140 -12.40 -10.12 -17.51
CA VAL A 140 -12.40 -10.70 -16.16
C VAL A 140 -13.84 -10.92 -15.71
N GLY A 141 -14.11 -12.09 -15.16
CA GLY A 141 -15.42 -12.42 -14.60
C GLY A 141 -15.72 -11.65 -13.32
N GLN A 142 -17.00 -11.50 -12.99
CA GLN A 142 -17.39 -10.98 -11.68
C GLN A 142 -16.90 -11.91 -10.57
N SER A 143 -16.25 -11.31 -9.58
CA SER A 143 -15.71 -11.97 -8.40
C SER A 143 -16.19 -11.24 -7.14
N ASN A 144 -16.30 -11.95 -6.02
CA ASN A 144 -16.63 -11.30 -4.75
C ASN A 144 -15.41 -10.47 -4.28
N PRO A 145 -15.53 -9.14 -4.13
CA PRO A 145 -14.42 -8.30 -3.68
C PRO A 145 -14.05 -8.51 -2.19
N GLY A 146 -14.79 -9.35 -1.47
CA GLY A 146 -14.62 -9.59 -0.04
C GLY A 146 -15.19 -8.43 0.80
N LYS A 147 -15.12 -8.58 2.14
CA LYS A 147 -15.63 -7.56 3.06
C LYS A 147 -14.70 -6.33 3.07
N ALA A 148 -15.30 -5.14 2.97
CA ALA A 148 -14.59 -3.88 3.18
C ALA A 148 -14.13 -3.74 4.64
N VAL A 149 -13.06 -2.97 4.85
CA VAL A 149 -12.61 -2.60 6.18
C VAL A 149 -13.40 -1.37 6.63
N GLU A 150 -14.19 -1.53 7.69
CA GLU A 150 -15.01 -0.48 8.27
C GLU A 150 -14.26 0.24 9.39
N GLY A 151 -14.61 1.52 9.62
CA GLY A 151 -14.05 2.35 10.68
C GLY A 151 -13.46 3.65 10.16
N GLN A 152 -12.78 4.38 11.04
CA GLN A 152 -12.13 5.63 10.72
C GLN A 152 -10.62 5.51 10.97
N MET A 153 -9.81 5.82 9.96
CA MET A 153 -8.36 5.89 10.16
C MET A 153 -8.02 6.92 11.23
N PRO A 154 -7.05 6.62 12.12
CA PRO A 154 -6.40 7.65 12.91
C PRO A 154 -5.84 8.75 12.00
N LYS A 155 -5.69 9.97 12.53
CA LYS A 155 -5.02 11.05 11.80
C LYS A 155 -3.66 10.57 11.29
N LEU A 156 -3.35 10.80 10.02
CA LEU A 156 -2.02 10.56 9.49
C LEU A 156 -1.05 11.60 10.04
N LEU A 157 -0.18 11.18 10.97
CA LEU A 157 0.77 12.09 11.60
C LEU A 157 1.88 12.51 10.62
N SER A 158 2.32 13.76 10.70
CA SER A 158 3.59 14.21 10.16
C SER A 158 4.74 13.82 11.10
N LEU A 159 6.00 13.86 10.64
CA LEU A 159 7.14 13.48 11.50
C LEU A 159 7.39 14.47 12.64
N ASP A 160 6.98 15.72 12.48
CA ASP A 160 7.07 16.78 13.49
C ASP A 160 5.93 16.76 14.53
N GLU A 161 4.83 16.05 14.24
CA GLU A 161 3.77 15.79 15.23
C GLU A 161 4.13 14.67 16.22
N MET A 162 5.21 13.94 15.97
CA MET A 162 5.67 12.83 16.79
C MET A 162 6.65 13.29 17.88
N SER A 163 6.69 12.58 19.01
CA SER A 163 7.83 12.70 19.93
C SER A 163 9.13 12.30 19.23
N ALA A 164 10.27 12.82 19.68
CA ALA A 164 11.58 12.51 19.11
C ALA A 164 11.83 10.99 19.04
N ASP A 165 11.50 10.27 20.11
CA ASP A 165 11.67 8.82 20.20
C ASP A 165 10.76 8.07 19.22
N THR A 166 9.48 8.45 19.13
CA THR A 166 8.53 7.84 18.18
C THR A 166 8.97 8.06 16.74
N ARG A 167 9.42 9.29 16.42
CA ARG A 167 9.97 9.62 15.10
C ARG A 167 11.17 8.74 14.76
N GLN A 168 12.09 8.52 15.70
CA GLN A 168 13.25 7.66 15.48
C GLN A 168 12.83 6.22 15.21
N VAL A 169 11.85 5.67 15.94
CA VAL A 169 11.33 4.32 15.69
C VAL A 169 10.67 4.22 14.31
N VAL A 170 9.88 5.22 13.92
CA VAL A 170 9.26 5.28 12.56
C VAL A 170 10.32 5.30 11.46
N LEU A 171 11.39 6.08 11.64
CA LEU A 171 12.51 6.11 10.70
C LEU A 171 13.24 4.76 10.64
N ALA A 172 13.52 4.15 11.79
CA ALA A 172 14.16 2.84 11.86
C ALA A 172 13.31 1.73 11.20
N LEU A 173 11.98 1.75 11.41
CA LEU A 173 11.05 0.85 10.72
C LEU A 173 11.06 1.03 9.19
N ASN A 174 11.38 2.24 8.72
CA ASN A 174 11.50 2.51 7.29
C ASN A 174 12.78 1.94 6.67
N GLU A 175 13.79 1.57 7.47
CA GLU A 175 15.02 0.96 6.94
C GLU A 175 14.80 -0.51 6.50
N PHE A 176 13.87 -1.23 7.14
CA PHE A 176 13.61 -2.65 6.82
C PHE A 176 13.18 -2.85 5.36
N GLY A 177 13.72 -3.90 4.74
CA GLY A 177 13.50 -4.24 3.34
C GLY A 177 14.24 -3.34 2.35
N ALA A 178 15.16 -2.48 2.79
CA ALA A 178 16.05 -1.66 1.95
C ALA A 178 15.37 -0.72 0.92
N ARG A 179 14.03 -0.62 0.91
CA ARG A 179 13.26 0.38 0.15
C ARG A 179 12.85 1.53 1.07
N THR A 180 13.76 2.50 1.19
CA THR A 180 13.67 3.58 2.18
C THR A 180 13.23 4.93 1.60
N ALA A 181 13.37 5.12 0.27
CA ALA A 181 13.15 6.40 -0.40
C ALA A 181 11.73 6.97 -0.18
N ILE A 182 10.70 6.11 -0.21
CA ILE A 182 9.31 6.52 -0.01
C ILE A 182 8.77 5.83 1.24
N MET A 183 8.69 6.59 2.34
CA MET A 183 8.17 6.08 3.60
C MET A 183 6.68 5.71 3.50
N PRO A 184 6.29 4.47 3.84
CA PRO A 184 4.90 4.07 3.87
C PRO A 184 4.09 4.82 4.93
N SER A 185 2.87 5.26 4.57
CA SER A 185 1.96 5.96 5.48
C SER A 185 1.53 5.12 6.70
N MET A 186 1.61 3.79 6.61
CA MET A 186 1.22 2.89 7.71
C MET A 186 1.96 3.18 9.01
N TYR A 187 3.28 3.40 8.95
CA TYR A 187 4.06 3.66 10.16
C TYR A 187 3.62 4.94 10.87
N ARG A 188 3.21 5.95 10.10
CA ARG A 188 2.72 7.22 10.64
C ARG A 188 1.30 7.13 11.20
N HIS A 189 0.45 6.24 10.66
CA HIS A 189 -0.81 5.89 11.30
C HIS A 189 -0.63 5.05 12.58
N LEU A 190 0.36 4.16 12.61
CA LEU A 190 0.65 3.35 13.79
C LEU A 190 1.43 4.11 14.87
N ALA A 191 1.95 5.30 14.56
CA ALA A 191 2.66 6.17 15.50
C ALA A 191 1.79 6.72 16.65
N HIS A 192 0.46 6.57 16.57
CA HIS A 192 -0.43 6.77 17.72
C HIS A 192 -0.21 5.74 18.84
N TRP A 193 0.47 4.62 18.55
CA TRP A 193 0.79 3.57 19.53
C TRP A 193 2.31 3.28 19.55
N PRO A 194 3.14 4.16 20.14
CA PRO A 194 4.60 4.02 20.12
C PRO A 194 5.11 2.71 20.72
N GLY A 195 4.45 2.20 21.77
CA GLY A 195 4.80 0.91 22.37
C GLY A 195 4.62 -0.25 21.37
N PHE A 196 3.56 -0.21 20.55
CA PHE A 196 3.36 -1.18 19.49
C PHE A 196 4.42 -1.06 18.39
N LEU A 197 4.79 0.17 17.99
CA LEU A 197 5.87 0.39 17.03
C LEU A 197 7.22 -0.15 17.53
N ALA A 198 7.52 0.00 18.82
CA ALA A 198 8.75 -0.54 19.40
C ALA A 198 8.79 -2.08 19.34
N LEU A 199 7.69 -2.75 19.68
CA LEU A 199 7.58 -4.21 19.54
C LEU A 199 7.68 -4.64 18.08
N LEU A 200 7.03 -3.91 17.18
CA LEU A 200 7.09 -4.16 15.75
C LEU A 200 8.52 -4.06 15.21
N HIS A 201 9.28 -3.04 15.63
CA HIS A 201 10.66 -2.86 15.21
C HIS A 201 11.53 -4.06 15.62
N VAL A 202 11.43 -4.51 16.87
CA VAL A 202 12.19 -5.68 17.36
C VAL A 202 11.81 -6.93 16.57
N TYR A 203 10.53 -7.13 16.30
CA TYR A 203 10.05 -8.28 15.53
C TYR A 203 10.57 -8.27 14.09
N LEU A 204 10.40 -7.16 13.37
CA LEU A 204 10.83 -7.04 11.96
C LEU A 204 12.35 -7.13 11.81
N ALA A 205 13.12 -6.63 12.78
CA ALA A 205 14.58 -6.78 12.78
C ALA A 205 15.02 -8.23 12.69
N THR A 206 14.28 -9.17 13.30
CA THR A 206 14.62 -10.61 13.23
C THR A 206 14.37 -11.24 11.86
N ILE A 207 13.45 -10.67 11.07
CA ILE A 207 13.08 -11.17 9.73
C ILE A 207 13.97 -10.52 8.66
N ASP A 208 14.33 -9.26 8.87
CA ASP A 208 15.20 -8.52 7.94
C ASP A 208 16.65 -9.01 8.04
N ALA A 209 17.15 -9.31 9.25
CA ALA A 209 18.55 -9.66 9.49
C ALA A 209 19.06 -10.92 8.78
N ASP A 210 18.18 -11.85 8.42
CA ASP A 210 18.55 -13.10 7.71
C ASP A 210 18.12 -13.11 6.23
N GLY A 211 17.71 -11.96 5.70
CA GLY A 211 17.34 -11.80 4.29
C GLY A 211 15.99 -12.37 3.90
N ARG A 212 15.21 -12.94 4.85
CA ARG A 212 13.87 -13.47 4.57
C ARG A 212 12.92 -12.40 4.04
N LEU A 213 13.02 -11.17 4.53
CA LEU A 213 12.18 -10.08 4.05
C LEU A 213 12.45 -9.77 2.57
N GLU A 214 13.71 -9.69 2.14
CA GLU A 214 14.07 -9.47 0.73
C GLU A 214 13.58 -10.60 -0.15
N ALA A 215 13.83 -11.86 0.23
CA ALA A 215 13.38 -13.01 -0.53
C ALA A 215 11.85 -13.03 -0.71
N MET A 216 11.11 -12.68 0.34
CA MET A 216 9.65 -12.56 0.29
C MET A 216 9.22 -11.45 -0.67
N MET A 217 9.84 -10.27 -0.63
CA MET A 217 9.52 -9.17 -1.53
C MET A 217 9.79 -9.53 -3.00
N GLN A 218 10.91 -10.19 -3.30
CA GLN A 218 11.21 -10.63 -4.66
C GLN A 218 10.19 -11.64 -5.19
N GLN A 219 9.76 -12.59 -4.35
CA GLN A 219 8.69 -13.52 -4.71
C GLN A 219 7.37 -12.78 -4.99
N ILE A 220 6.99 -11.85 -4.11
CA ILE A 220 5.77 -11.04 -4.27
C ILE A 220 5.82 -10.22 -5.56
N LEU A 221 6.96 -9.60 -5.91
CA LEU A 221 7.11 -8.85 -7.16
C LEU A 221 6.94 -9.74 -8.39
N SER A 222 7.58 -10.91 -8.39
CA SER A 222 7.46 -11.88 -9.48
C SER A 222 6.01 -12.33 -9.67
N ASP A 223 5.32 -12.68 -8.59
CA ASP A 223 3.93 -13.14 -8.63
C ASP A 223 2.97 -12.00 -9.03
N ALA A 224 3.22 -10.79 -8.55
CA ALA A 224 2.44 -9.61 -8.92
C ALA A 224 2.61 -9.25 -10.40
N ALA A 225 3.83 -9.33 -10.94
CA ALA A 225 4.09 -9.06 -12.36
C ALA A 225 3.34 -10.04 -13.27
N ALA A 226 3.39 -11.34 -12.96
CA ALA A 226 2.68 -12.37 -13.72
C ALA A 226 1.16 -12.13 -13.70
N LYS A 227 0.58 -11.81 -12.54
CA LYS A 227 -0.85 -11.49 -12.41
C LYS A 227 -1.22 -10.20 -13.14
N ALA A 228 -0.35 -9.19 -13.08
CA ALA A 228 -0.56 -7.89 -13.70
C ALA A 228 -0.63 -7.95 -15.22
N GLU A 229 0.20 -8.78 -15.87
CA GLU A 229 0.16 -8.98 -17.32
C GLU A 229 -1.20 -9.55 -17.79
N HIS A 230 -1.78 -10.47 -17.01
CA HIS A 230 -3.13 -10.99 -17.25
C HIS A 230 -4.22 -9.95 -17.04
N LEU A 231 -4.13 -9.16 -15.97
CA LEU A 231 -5.07 -8.07 -15.70
C LEU A 231 -4.99 -6.94 -16.75
N GLY A 232 -3.82 -6.79 -17.38
CA GLY A 232 -3.52 -5.77 -18.39
C GLY A 232 -4.52 -5.71 -19.54
N GLY A 233 -4.97 -6.86 -20.03
CA GLY A 233 -5.89 -6.96 -21.17
C GLY A 233 -7.31 -6.45 -20.89
N ALA A 234 -7.70 -6.36 -19.62
CA ALA A 234 -9.04 -5.95 -19.21
C ALA A 234 -9.06 -4.53 -18.61
N LEU A 235 -7.95 -3.80 -18.73
CA LEU A 235 -7.93 -2.40 -18.36
C LEU A 235 -8.77 -1.56 -19.33
N ALA A 236 -9.39 -0.49 -18.83
CA ALA A 236 -10.11 0.46 -19.68
C ALA A 236 -9.16 1.46 -20.35
N GLU A 237 -9.61 1.97 -21.49
CA GLU A 237 -9.07 3.18 -22.11
C GLU A 237 -9.70 4.41 -21.45
N PRO A 238 -8.95 5.20 -20.68
CA PRO A 238 -9.49 6.39 -20.03
C PRO A 238 -9.71 7.51 -21.05
N GLU A 239 -10.71 8.36 -20.84
CA GLU A 239 -10.93 9.56 -21.67
C GLU A 239 -9.79 10.60 -21.53
N THR A 240 -9.13 10.60 -20.37
CA THR A 240 -7.99 11.48 -20.11
C THR A 240 -6.76 11.01 -20.88
N GLU A 241 -6.25 11.84 -21.79
CA GLU A 241 -4.95 11.61 -22.43
C GLU A 241 -3.82 12.25 -21.62
N LEU A 242 -2.71 11.54 -21.47
CA LEU A 242 -1.51 12.08 -20.83
C LEU A 242 -0.63 12.79 -21.86
N SER A 243 -0.08 13.94 -21.48
CA SER A 243 1.07 14.50 -22.20
C SER A 243 2.28 13.59 -22.03
N ALA A 244 3.26 13.65 -22.93
CA ALA A 244 4.49 12.86 -22.82
C ALA A 244 5.24 13.08 -21.49
N ASP A 245 5.24 14.30 -20.96
CA ASP A 245 5.82 14.61 -19.64
C ASP A 245 5.02 13.93 -18.51
N SER A 246 3.69 14.04 -18.55
CA SER A 246 2.82 13.43 -17.54
C SER A 246 2.90 11.91 -17.56
N GLU A 247 2.96 11.29 -18.75
CA GLU A 247 3.18 9.86 -18.89
C GLU A 247 4.52 9.42 -18.30
N ALA A 248 5.61 10.13 -18.60
CA ALA A 248 6.93 9.81 -18.04
C ALA A 248 6.93 9.90 -16.51
N ARG A 249 6.29 10.93 -15.93
CA ARG A 249 6.15 11.11 -14.48
C ARG A 249 5.26 10.04 -13.84
N VAL A 250 4.15 9.66 -14.49
CA VAL A 250 3.31 8.54 -14.03
C VAL A 250 4.12 7.25 -14.07
N ARG A 251 4.81 6.94 -15.17
CA ARG A 251 5.66 5.73 -15.30
C ARG A 251 6.68 5.64 -14.18
N GLN A 252 7.40 6.74 -13.92
CA GLN A 252 8.38 6.81 -12.84
C GLN A 252 7.74 6.64 -11.44
N ALA A 253 6.57 7.24 -11.21
CA ALA A 253 5.84 7.06 -9.96
C ALA A 253 5.42 5.58 -9.77
N LEU A 254 4.89 4.92 -10.80
CA LEU A 254 4.51 3.51 -10.73
C LEU A 254 5.72 2.64 -10.39
N GLU A 255 6.83 2.79 -11.12
CA GLU A 255 8.08 2.05 -10.89
C GLU A 255 8.57 2.20 -9.44
N ASN A 256 8.70 3.43 -8.97
CA ASN A 256 9.19 3.74 -7.62
C ASN A 256 8.27 3.23 -6.51
N PHE A 257 6.96 3.12 -6.76
CA PHE A 257 6.01 2.64 -5.75
C PHE A 257 5.88 1.11 -5.73
N ILE A 258 5.97 0.45 -6.89
CA ILE A 258 5.88 -1.01 -7.05
C ILE A 258 7.07 -1.68 -6.37
N ASP A 259 8.30 -1.43 -6.82
CA ASP A 259 9.53 -1.89 -6.16
C ASP A 259 9.98 -0.87 -5.09
N GLY A 260 9.05 -0.59 -4.20
CA GLY A 260 9.21 0.42 -3.16
C GLY A 260 8.26 0.15 -1.99
N PRO A 261 7.46 1.13 -1.56
CA PRO A 261 6.56 0.96 -0.42
C PRO A 261 5.49 -0.11 -0.63
N LEU A 262 5.02 -0.41 -1.85
CA LEU A 262 3.93 -1.36 -2.05
C LEU A 262 4.36 -2.79 -1.74
N VAL A 263 5.39 -3.32 -2.43
CA VAL A 263 5.90 -4.67 -2.14
C VAL A 263 6.35 -4.81 -0.69
N LYS A 264 7.06 -3.80 -0.17
CA LYS A 264 7.52 -3.74 1.21
C LYS A 264 6.37 -3.89 2.19
N MET A 265 5.27 -3.16 1.99
CA MET A 265 4.12 -3.23 2.89
C MET A 265 3.29 -4.50 2.72
N VAL A 266 3.22 -5.08 1.52
CA VAL A 266 2.58 -6.40 1.36
C VAL A 266 3.34 -7.44 2.20
N ALA A 267 4.66 -7.47 2.11
CA ALA A 267 5.50 -8.40 2.87
C ALA A 267 5.45 -8.12 4.39
N ILE A 268 5.67 -6.87 4.81
CA ILE A 268 5.71 -6.50 6.22
C ILE A 268 4.37 -6.75 6.90
N VAL A 269 3.24 -6.36 6.28
CA VAL A 269 1.93 -6.59 6.90
C VAL A 269 1.61 -8.08 6.98
N ALA A 270 2.03 -8.90 6.01
CA ALA A 270 1.91 -10.34 6.11
C ALA A 270 2.64 -10.89 7.33
N CYS A 271 3.90 -10.49 7.54
CA CYS A 271 4.69 -10.84 8.72
C CYS A 271 4.01 -10.40 10.03
N ILE A 272 3.54 -9.15 10.12
CA ILE A 272 2.86 -8.63 11.31
C ILE A 272 1.62 -9.45 11.64
N ARG A 273 0.79 -9.74 10.64
CA ARG A 273 -0.46 -10.50 10.82
C ARG A 273 -0.24 -11.95 11.19
N ALA A 274 0.91 -12.53 10.86
CA ALA A 274 1.28 -13.87 11.31
C ALA A 274 1.88 -13.87 12.74
N ALA A 275 2.30 -12.71 13.24
CA ALA A 275 2.93 -12.54 14.54
C ALA A 275 1.95 -12.17 15.66
N MET A 276 0.81 -11.58 15.30
CA MET A 276 -0.30 -11.22 16.19
C MET A 276 -1.27 -12.39 16.33
#